data_AF-A0A8C4YB79-F1
#
_entry.id   AF-A0A8C4YB79-F1
#
_cell.length_a   1.000
_cell.length_b   1.000
_cell.length_c   1.000
_cell.angle_alpha   90.00
_cell.angle_beta   90.00
_cell.angle_gamma   90.00
#
_symmetry.space_group_name_H-M   'P 1'
#
loop_
_entity.id
_entity.type
_entity.pdbx_description
1 polymer ?
#
loop_
_entity_poly.entity_id
_entity_poly.type
_entity_poly.pdbx_seq_one_letter_code
_entity_poly.pdbx_strand_id
1 'polypeptide(L)'
;ASHSASPQLLPPPLSTLCVGPRLLPFQCDLSGLWRNELGSLMEIDKVNDAGEFSGKYLTAVTATSNCIQSSPLKGAQHDTTQRSQPTFGFTVNWEKFSNSTTVFVGQCFVGDKGKETLRTMWLLREEVGSPGDGWRATRWVTGHRLARSKGAACSAGTAGPGPVSAQHCGIPTRL
;
A
#
# COMPACT_ATOMS: atom_id res chain seq x y z
N ALA A 1 68.78 15.79 41.83
CA ALA A 1 67.41 15.24 41.71
C ALA A 1 66.47 16.40 41.40
N SER A 2 66.02 16.50 40.15
CA SER A 2 65.00 17.47 39.72
C SER A 2 64.36 16.94 38.44
N HIS A 3 63.30 16.16 38.60
CA HIS A 3 62.47 15.72 37.48
C HIS A 3 61.51 16.85 37.12
N SER A 4 61.67 17.40 35.91
CA SER A 4 60.71 18.30 35.27
C SER A 4 59.53 17.45 34.77
N ALA A 5 58.33 17.71 35.29
CA ALA A 5 57.11 17.05 34.84
C ALA A 5 56.52 17.82 33.64
N SER A 6 56.43 17.17 32.49
CA SER A 6 55.73 17.69 31.31
C SER A 6 54.22 17.75 31.57
N PRO A 7 53.52 18.84 31.20
CA PRO A 7 52.08 18.92 31.33
C PRO A 7 51.40 18.02 30.28
N GLN A 8 50.60 17.05 30.74
CA GLN A 8 49.77 16.23 29.85
C GLN A 8 48.56 17.04 29.37
N LEU A 9 48.39 17.16 28.04
CA LEU A 9 47.20 17.70 27.41
C LEU A 9 46.02 16.75 27.63
N LEU A 10 44.94 17.25 28.24
CA LEU A 10 43.66 16.55 28.30
C LEU A 10 43.01 16.50 26.90
N PRO A 11 42.38 15.38 26.51
CA PRO A 11 41.63 15.32 25.26
C PRO A 11 40.36 16.21 25.34
N PRO A 12 39.92 16.80 24.21
CA PRO A 12 38.70 17.60 24.18
C PRO A 12 37.47 16.72 24.45
N PRO A 13 36.39 17.28 25.02
CA PRO A 13 35.16 16.53 25.25
C PRO A 13 34.57 16.08 23.91
N LEU A 14 34.12 14.82 23.85
CA LEU A 14 33.34 14.30 22.72
C LEU A 14 32.12 15.20 22.55
N SER A 15 32.13 16.03 21.51
CA SER A 15 30.95 16.75 21.07
C SER A 15 29.92 15.71 20.63
N THR A 16 28.85 15.58 21.41
CA THR A 16 27.67 14.81 21.02
C THR A 16 27.09 15.46 19.76
N LEU A 17 27.40 14.90 18.59
CA LEU A 17 26.67 15.20 17.37
C LEU A 17 25.20 14.89 17.63
N CYS A 18 24.38 15.94 17.69
CA CYS A 18 22.94 15.80 17.66
C CYS A 18 22.59 15.14 16.33
N VAL A 19 22.31 13.84 16.37
CA VAL A 19 21.68 13.13 15.26
C VAL A 19 20.29 13.75 15.12
N GLY A 20 20.14 14.66 14.15
CA GLY A 20 18.84 15.23 13.81
C GLY A 20 17.82 14.12 13.49
N PRO A 21 16.52 14.41 13.58
CA PRO A 21 15.49 13.41 13.29
C PRO A 21 15.76 12.79 11.92
N ARG A 22 15.93 11.46 11.94
CA ARG A 22 16.04 10.62 10.75
C ARG A 22 14.90 11.02 9.81
N LEU A 23 15.21 11.58 8.64
CA LEU A 23 14.23 11.80 7.59
C LEU A 23 13.55 10.44 7.35
N LEU A 24 12.30 10.30 7.80
CA LEU A 24 11.55 9.07 7.56
C LEU A 24 11.49 8.88 6.05
N PRO A 25 11.92 7.72 5.51
CA PRO A 25 12.03 7.52 4.07
C PRO A 25 10.66 7.74 3.41
N PHE A 26 10.66 8.52 2.33
CA PHE A 26 9.56 8.79 1.39
C PHE A 26 8.13 8.59 1.92
N GLN A 27 7.59 9.61 2.58
CA GLN A 27 6.19 9.63 2.97
C GLN A 27 5.29 9.56 1.72
N CYS A 28 4.28 8.71 1.77
CA CYS A 28 3.32 8.44 0.70
C CYS A 28 3.90 7.88 -0.62
N ASP A 29 5.02 7.15 -0.56
CA ASP A 29 5.37 6.20 -1.64
C ASP A 29 4.37 5.03 -1.61
N LEU A 30 3.55 4.85 -2.65
CA LEU A 30 2.57 3.77 -2.67
C LEU A 30 3.17 2.35 -2.70
N SER A 31 4.45 2.19 -3.02
CA SER A 31 5.14 0.89 -3.06
C SER A 31 4.99 0.12 -1.73
N GLY A 32 4.65 -1.18 -1.79
CA GLY A 32 4.54 -2.07 -0.64
C GLY A 32 3.12 -2.57 -0.34
N LEU A 33 2.92 -3.03 0.90
CA LEU A 33 1.70 -3.74 1.31
C LEU A 33 0.68 -2.81 2.01
N TRP A 34 -0.56 -2.96 1.59
CA TRP A 34 -1.72 -2.22 2.09
C TRP A 34 -2.86 -3.18 2.42
N ARG A 35 -3.67 -2.80 3.42
CA ARG A 35 -4.86 -3.55 3.84
C ARG A 35 -6.03 -2.61 4.06
N ASN A 36 -7.22 -2.99 3.60
CA ASN A 36 -8.45 -2.25 3.86
C ASN A 36 -9.23 -2.77 5.08
N GLU A 37 -10.27 -2.04 5.48
CA GLU A 37 -11.17 -2.42 6.58
C GLU A 37 -11.89 -3.76 6.39
N LEU A 38 -12.08 -4.21 5.15
CA LEU A 38 -12.69 -5.50 4.82
C LEU A 38 -11.69 -6.66 4.88
N GLY A 39 -10.40 -6.39 5.13
CA GLY A 39 -9.33 -7.39 5.16
C GLY A 39 -8.70 -7.70 3.80
N SER A 40 -9.11 -7.02 2.72
CA SER A 40 -8.47 -7.14 1.41
C SER A 40 -7.03 -6.67 1.46
N LEU A 41 -6.16 -7.32 0.68
CA LEU A 41 -4.74 -7.06 0.59
C LEU A 41 -4.38 -6.48 -0.77
N MET A 42 -3.51 -5.48 -0.76
CA MET A 42 -2.97 -4.87 -1.96
C MET A 42 -1.46 -4.77 -1.84
N GLU A 43 -0.75 -5.27 -2.84
CA GLU A 43 0.69 -5.16 -2.99
C GLU A 43 0.98 -4.29 -4.21
N ILE A 44 1.68 -3.19 -4.02
CA ILE A 44 2.12 -2.30 -5.10
C ILE A 44 3.62 -2.50 -5.28
N ASP A 45 4.04 -2.78 -6.51
CA ASP A 45 5.45 -2.87 -6.88
C ASP A 45 6.10 -1.49 -6.79
N LYS A 46 7.41 -1.41 -7.04
CA LYS A 46 8.11 -0.12 -7.03
C LYS A 46 7.45 0.86 -8.01
N VAL A 47 7.07 2.04 -7.52
CA VAL A 47 6.63 3.16 -8.37
C VAL A 47 7.82 3.69 -9.19
N ASN A 48 7.63 3.85 -10.50
CA ASN A 48 8.68 4.37 -11.38
C ASN A 48 8.78 5.91 -11.34
N ASP A 49 9.79 6.47 -12.02
CA ASP A 49 10.04 7.92 -12.03
C ASP A 49 8.91 8.73 -12.72
N ALA A 50 8.08 8.08 -13.55
CA ALA A 50 6.89 8.67 -14.14
C ALA A 50 5.64 8.59 -13.22
N GLY A 51 5.79 8.00 -12.03
CA GLY A 51 4.71 7.80 -11.07
C GLY A 51 3.84 6.58 -11.36
N GLU A 52 4.15 5.78 -12.38
CA GLU A 52 3.39 4.58 -12.74
C GLU A 52 3.76 3.39 -11.84
N PHE A 53 2.80 2.50 -11.61
CA PHE A 53 3.02 1.29 -10.84
C PHE A 53 2.14 0.13 -11.30
N SER A 54 2.61 -1.07 -11.02
CA SER A 54 1.85 -2.32 -11.09
C SER A 54 1.71 -2.93 -9.70
N GLY A 55 0.93 -4.00 -9.61
CA GLY A 55 0.84 -4.76 -8.39
C GLY A 55 -0.21 -5.87 -8.45
N LYS A 56 -0.63 -6.32 -7.27
CA LYS A 56 -1.67 -7.32 -7.08
C LYS A 56 -2.67 -6.88 -6.03
N TYR A 57 -3.94 -7.22 -6.26
CA TYR A 57 -5.03 -7.03 -5.33
C TYR A 57 -5.67 -8.39 -5.02
N LEU A 58 -5.81 -8.70 -3.74
CA LEU A 58 -6.55 -9.84 -3.24
C LEU A 58 -7.72 -9.32 -2.39
N THR A 59 -8.91 -9.36 -2.98
CA THR A 59 -10.13 -8.97 -2.27
C THR A 59 -10.46 -9.98 -1.16
N ALA A 60 -11.08 -9.52 -0.08
CA ALA A 60 -11.67 -10.39 0.94
C ALA A 60 -13.16 -10.69 0.67
N VAL A 61 -13.76 -9.97 -0.27
CA VAL A 61 -15.19 -9.99 -0.59
C VAL A 61 -15.42 -10.14 -2.09
N THR A 62 -16.50 -10.78 -2.50
CA THR A 62 -16.90 -10.84 -3.92
C THR A 62 -18.42 -10.91 -4.06
N ALA A 63 -18.92 -10.39 -5.18
CA ALA A 63 -20.33 -10.54 -5.57
C ALA A 63 -20.61 -11.88 -6.27
N THR A 64 -19.57 -12.60 -6.69
CA THR A 64 -19.67 -13.91 -7.36
C THR A 64 -19.53 -15.06 -6.37
N SER A 65 -19.98 -16.25 -6.74
CA SER A 65 -19.73 -17.50 -5.99
C SER A 65 -18.39 -18.15 -6.36
N ASN A 66 -17.60 -17.53 -7.25
CA ASN A 66 -16.32 -18.06 -7.70
C ASN A 66 -15.27 -17.89 -6.60
N CYS A 67 -14.30 -18.80 -6.54
CA CYS A 67 -13.18 -18.65 -5.63
C CYS A 67 -12.42 -17.35 -5.92
N ILE A 68 -12.14 -16.59 -4.86
CA ILE A 68 -11.36 -15.36 -4.97
C ILE A 68 -9.94 -15.70 -5.42
N GLN A 69 -9.44 -14.92 -6.37
CA GLN A 69 -8.08 -15.01 -6.89
C GLN A 69 -7.36 -13.67 -6.76
N SER A 70 -6.04 -13.73 -6.67
CA SER A 70 -5.17 -12.55 -6.76
C SER A 70 -5.20 -11.97 -8.18
N SER A 71 -5.60 -10.69 -8.28
CA SER A 71 -5.82 -9.97 -9.54
C SER A 71 -4.76 -8.89 -9.78
N PRO A 72 -4.30 -8.71 -11.03
CA PRO A 72 -3.35 -7.65 -11.33
C PRO A 72 -3.98 -6.27 -11.19
N LEU A 73 -3.17 -5.31 -10.75
CA LEU A 73 -3.51 -3.89 -10.78
C LEU A 73 -2.45 -3.08 -11.53
N LYS A 74 -2.88 -1.95 -12.11
CA LYS A 74 -2.01 -0.94 -12.75
C LYS A 74 -2.52 0.46 -12.46
N GLY A 75 -1.64 1.40 -12.20
CA GLY A 75 -2.04 2.76 -11.88
C GLY A 75 -0.90 3.76 -11.95
N ALA A 76 -1.20 4.98 -11.50
CA ALA A 76 -0.23 6.06 -11.38
C ALA A 76 -0.51 6.93 -10.15
N GLN A 77 0.55 7.47 -9.55
CA GLN A 77 0.52 8.47 -8.50
C GLN A 77 1.16 9.76 -8.99
N HIS A 78 0.74 10.89 -8.41
CA HIS A 78 1.45 12.15 -8.61
C HIS A 78 2.82 12.11 -7.93
N ASP A 79 3.75 12.91 -8.47
CA ASP A 79 5.10 13.10 -7.93
C ASP A 79 5.09 13.48 -6.44
N THR A 80 5.83 12.71 -5.65
CA THR A 80 5.97 12.87 -4.19
C THR A 80 7.06 13.86 -3.79
N THR A 81 7.96 14.25 -4.72
CA THR A 81 9.02 15.24 -4.46
C THR A 81 8.46 16.65 -4.31
N GLN A 82 7.35 16.93 -4.99
CA GLN A 82 6.65 18.21 -4.94
C GLN A 82 5.46 18.21 -3.97
N ARG A 83 4.94 17.03 -3.62
CA ARG A 83 3.71 16.88 -2.81
C ARG A 83 3.88 15.77 -1.78
N SER A 84 3.72 16.11 -0.49
CA SER A 84 3.83 15.15 0.60
C SER A 84 2.66 14.16 0.73
N GLN A 85 1.54 14.41 0.04
CA GLN A 85 0.28 13.67 0.13
C GLN A 85 -0.39 13.59 -1.26
N PRO A 86 0.17 12.80 -2.21
CA PRO A 86 -0.24 12.77 -3.61
C PRO A 86 -1.61 12.11 -3.82
N THR A 87 -2.28 12.54 -4.89
CA THR A 87 -3.41 11.81 -5.47
C THR A 87 -2.92 10.70 -6.40
N PHE A 88 -3.69 9.63 -6.50
CA PHE A 88 -3.39 8.48 -7.33
C PHE A 88 -4.66 7.83 -7.87
N GLY A 89 -4.50 6.97 -8.87
CA GLY A 89 -5.56 6.09 -9.33
C GLY A 89 -4.99 4.79 -9.88
N PHE A 90 -5.77 3.72 -9.79
CA PHE A 90 -5.40 2.42 -10.34
C PHE A 90 -6.62 1.60 -10.75
N THR A 91 -6.41 0.67 -11.67
CA THR A 91 -7.40 -0.27 -12.18
C THR A 91 -7.02 -1.67 -11.71
N VAL A 92 -8.01 -2.43 -11.25
CA VAL A 92 -7.91 -3.86 -10.94
C VAL A 92 -8.75 -4.65 -11.94
N ASN A 93 -8.13 -5.65 -12.56
CA ASN A 93 -8.80 -6.53 -13.50
C ASN A 93 -9.12 -7.89 -12.85
N TRP A 94 -10.41 -8.22 -12.72
CA TRP A 94 -10.89 -9.41 -11.99
C TRP A 94 -11.00 -10.69 -12.84
N GLU A 95 -10.51 -10.67 -14.09
CA GLU A 95 -10.65 -11.74 -15.11
C GLU A 95 -10.49 -13.18 -14.62
N LYS A 96 -9.66 -13.43 -13.60
CA LYS A 96 -9.43 -14.78 -13.08
C LYS A 96 -10.62 -15.40 -12.35
N PHE A 97 -11.57 -14.60 -11.87
CA PHE A 97 -12.74 -15.08 -11.12
C PHE A 97 -14.02 -14.25 -11.32
N SER A 98 -13.96 -13.14 -12.06
CA SER A 98 -15.11 -12.32 -12.43
C SER A 98 -14.81 -11.55 -13.72
N ASN A 99 -15.79 -11.42 -14.62
CA ASN A 99 -15.69 -10.52 -15.77
C ASN A 99 -16.06 -9.09 -15.38
N SER A 100 -15.36 -8.54 -14.40
CA SER A 100 -15.56 -7.17 -13.93
C SER A 100 -14.23 -6.43 -13.80
N THR A 101 -14.32 -5.11 -13.73
CA THR A 101 -13.17 -4.22 -13.53
C THR A 101 -13.49 -3.26 -12.40
N THR A 102 -12.51 -2.94 -11.56
CA THR A 102 -12.67 -1.88 -10.55
C THR A 102 -11.60 -0.83 -10.71
N VAL A 103 -12.00 0.43 -10.74
CA VAL A 103 -11.09 1.57 -10.67
C VAL A 103 -11.15 2.18 -9.28
N PHE A 104 -9.99 2.52 -8.75
CA PHE A 104 -9.81 3.23 -7.49
C PHE A 104 -9.19 4.58 -7.80
N VAL A 105 -9.66 5.62 -7.12
CA VAL A 105 -9.04 6.94 -7.12
C VAL A 105 -9.01 7.46 -5.69
N GLY A 106 -7.93 8.11 -5.31
CA GLY A 106 -7.77 8.57 -3.94
C GLY A 106 -6.56 9.43 -3.69
N GLN A 107 -6.29 9.64 -2.41
CA GLN A 107 -5.17 10.42 -1.92
C GLN A 107 -4.53 9.70 -0.73
N CYS A 108 -3.20 9.72 -0.70
CA CYS A 108 -2.44 9.27 0.45
C CYS A 108 -2.35 10.40 1.49
N PHE A 109 -2.63 10.08 2.74
CA PHE A 109 -2.54 10.99 3.88
C PHE A 109 -1.55 10.47 4.90
N VAL A 110 -0.83 11.37 5.55
CA VAL A 110 0.05 11.05 6.69
C VAL A 110 -0.54 11.68 7.95
N GLY A 111 -0.88 10.84 8.92
CA GLY A 111 -1.37 11.31 10.22
C GLY A 111 -0.25 11.60 11.22
N ASP A 112 -0.65 12.15 12.37
CA ASP A 112 0.23 12.37 13.52
C ASP A 112 0.94 11.06 13.86
N LYS A 113 2.29 11.09 13.95
CA LYS A 113 3.20 9.93 14.08
C LYS A 113 3.62 9.24 12.77
N GLY A 114 3.40 9.85 11.61
CA GLY A 114 3.89 9.32 10.33
C GLY A 114 3.07 8.15 9.80
N LYS A 115 1.85 7.96 10.32
CA LYS A 115 0.98 6.84 9.90
C LYS A 115 0.32 7.17 8.56
N GLU A 116 0.68 6.41 7.54
CA GLU A 116 0.10 6.56 6.22
C GLU A 116 -1.26 5.89 6.09
N THR A 117 -2.16 6.53 5.35
CA THR A 117 -3.51 6.05 5.06
C THR A 117 -3.91 6.47 3.67
N LEU A 118 -4.38 5.53 2.85
CA LEU A 118 -5.01 5.82 1.58
C LEU A 118 -6.50 6.05 1.81
N ARG A 119 -7.03 7.18 1.36
CA ARG A 119 -8.48 7.39 1.27
C ARG A 119 -8.87 7.34 -0.18
N THR A 120 -9.76 6.42 -0.51
CA THR A 120 -10.15 6.13 -1.89
C THR A 120 -11.67 6.11 -2.03
N MET A 121 -12.11 6.34 -3.25
CA MET A 121 -13.38 5.87 -3.77
C MET A 121 -13.11 4.85 -4.87
N TRP A 122 -14.08 4.00 -5.16
CA TRP A 122 -13.97 3.06 -6.26
C TRP A 122 -15.27 2.92 -7.04
N LEU A 123 -15.13 2.55 -8.32
CA LEU A 123 -16.22 2.13 -9.19
C LEU A 123 -15.94 0.69 -9.64
N LEU A 124 -16.88 -0.22 -9.40
CA LEU A 124 -16.87 -1.57 -9.96
C LEU A 124 -17.81 -1.61 -11.16
N ARG A 125 -17.28 -2.02 -12.30
CA ARG A 125 -18.02 -2.21 -13.55
C ARG A 125 -18.16 -3.69 -13.86
N GLU A 126 -19.41 -4.17 -13.92
CA GLU A 126 -19.75 -5.50 -14.40
C GLU A 126 -19.86 -5.54 -15.93
N GLU A 127 -19.48 -6.67 -16.52
CA GLU A 127 -19.88 -7.02 -17.89
C GLU A 127 -21.40 -7.23 -17.94
N VAL A 128 -22.04 -6.74 -19.00
CA VAL A 128 -23.47 -6.95 -19.27
C VAL A 128 -23.68 -7.41 -20.71
N GLY A 129 -24.69 -8.25 -20.91
CA GLY A 129 -24.98 -8.85 -22.22
C GLY A 129 -25.56 -7.87 -23.26
N SER A 130 -26.02 -6.69 -22.84
CA SER A 130 -26.53 -5.68 -23.76
C SER A 130 -26.25 -4.25 -23.28
N PRO A 131 -26.14 -3.26 -24.19
CA PRO A 131 -26.00 -1.86 -23.80
C PRO A 131 -27.14 -1.34 -22.90
N GLY A 132 -28.36 -1.85 -23.09
CA GLY A 132 -29.54 -1.47 -22.31
C GLY A 132 -29.45 -1.84 -20.84
N ASP A 133 -28.60 -2.80 -20.48
CA ASP A 133 -28.35 -3.22 -19.10
C ASP A 133 -27.30 -2.37 -18.38
N GLY A 134 -26.68 -1.41 -19.08
CA GLY A 134 -25.55 -0.63 -18.56
C GLY A 134 -25.86 0.20 -17.33
N TRP A 135 -27.13 0.54 -17.08
CA TRP A 135 -27.58 1.36 -15.96
C TRP A 135 -27.34 0.71 -14.59
N ARG A 136 -27.40 -0.63 -14.51
CA ARG A 136 -27.21 -1.40 -13.26
C ARG A 136 -25.79 -1.90 -13.06
N ALA A 137 -24.94 -1.75 -14.06
CA ALA A 137 -23.65 -2.44 -14.13
C ALA A 137 -22.52 -1.72 -13.39
N THR A 138 -22.78 -0.57 -12.76
CA THR A 138 -21.77 0.19 -12.01
C THR A 138 -22.15 0.30 -10.54
N ARG A 139 -21.35 -0.29 -9.66
CA ARG A 139 -21.40 -0.09 -8.21
C ARG A 139 -20.30 0.87 -7.78
N TRP A 140 -20.48 1.58 -6.67
CA TRP A 140 -19.49 2.53 -6.19
C TRP A 140 -19.48 2.62 -4.66
N VAL A 141 -18.34 2.99 -4.10
CA VAL A 141 -18.17 3.27 -2.68
C VAL A 141 -17.26 4.48 -2.50
N THR A 142 -17.60 5.32 -1.51
CA THR A 142 -16.79 6.43 -1.02
C THR A 142 -16.25 6.15 0.37
N GLY A 143 -15.12 6.75 0.73
CA GLY A 143 -14.57 6.63 2.09
C GLY A 143 -13.89 5.29 2.38
N HIS A 144 -13.63 4.48 1.35
CA HIS A 144 -12.83 3.26 1.46
C HIS A 144 -11.40 3.62 1.88
N ARG A 145 -10.85 2.86 2.83
CA ARG A 145 -9.57 3.20 3.45
C ARG A 145 -8.58 2.04 3.36
N LEU A 146 -7.32 2.35 3.06
CA LEU A 146 -6.24 1.39 3.23
C LEU A 146 -5.18 1.93 4.19
N ALA A 147 -4.63 1.06 5.02
CA ALA A 147 -3.50 1.35 5.87
C ALA A 147 -2.33 0.44 5.50
N ARG A 148 -1.11 0.88 5.82
CA ARG A 148 0.09 0.02 5.69
C ARG A 148 -0.12 -1.30 6.43
N SER A 149 0.10 -2.40 5.74
CA SER A 149 0.15 -3.72 6.35
C SER A 149 1.61 -4.04 6.67
N LYS A 150 1.90 -4.45 7.91
CA LYS A 150 3.23 -5.00 8.20
C LYS A 150 3.40 -6.28 7.38
N GLY A 151 4.40 -6.34 6.51
CA GLY A 151 4.93 -7.63 6.08
C GLY A 151 5.47 -8.36 7.30
N ALA A 152 5.36 -9.69 7.36
CA ALA A 152 6.09 -10.43 8.38
C ALA A 152 7.57 -10.07 8.24
N ALA A 153 8.17 -9.50 9.29
CA ALA A 153 9.61 -9.53 9.42
C ALA A 153 10.02 -11.01 9.34
N CYS A 154 11.09 -11.32 8.62
CA CYS A 154 11.63 -12.68 8.57
C CYS A 154 12.01 -13.14 9.99
N SER A 155 11.06 -13.70 10.72
CA SER A 155 11.31 -14.50 11.91
C SER A 155 11.33 -15.96 11.47
N ALA A 156 12.50 -16.59 11.64
CA ALA A 156 12.65 -18.02 11.45
C ALA A 156 11.63 -18.76 12.31
N GLY A 157 10.83 -19.63 11.68
CA GLY A 157 9.97 -20.58 12.35
C GLY A 157 8.48 -20.23 12.32
N THR A 158 7.71 -21.19 11.79
CA THR A 158 6.24 -21.31 11.79
C THR A 158 5.44 -20.41 10.84
N ALA A 159 5.06 -21.04 9.70
CA ALA A 159 4.00 -20.70 8.74
C ALA A 159 3.39 -19.29 8.84
N GLY A 160 4.06 -18.31 8.23
CA GLY A 160 3.49 -16.98 7.99
C GLY A 160 2.64 -16.92 6.72
N PRO A 161 1.78 -15.90 6.55
CA PRO A 161 1.11 -15.67 5.28
C PRO A 161 2.16 -15.21 4.26
N GLY A 162 2.25 -15.92 3.13
CA GLY A 162 3.17 -15.66 2.04
C GLY A 162 2.88 -14.37 1.27
N PRO A 163 3.56 -14.13 0.12
CA PRO A 163 3.17 -13.10 -0.86
C PRO A 163 1.66 -13.15 -1.14
N VAL A 164 1.06 -12.08 -1.70
CA VAL A 164 -0.38 -12.03 -2.03
C VAL A 164 -0.74 -13.11 -3.07
N SER A 165 -0.89 -14.33 -2.56
CA SER A 165 -0.95 -15.60 -3.26
C SER A 165 -1.68 -16.56 -2.32
N ALA A 166 -2.96 -16.27 -2.11
CA ALA A 166 -3.86 -17.21 -1.50
C ALA A 166 -5.16 -17.19 -2.32
N GLN A 167 -5.45 -18.33 -2.95
CA GLN A 167 -6.81 -18.67 -3.33
C GLN A 167 -7.61 -18.83 -2.04
N HIS A 168 -8.65 -18.02 -1.87
CA HIS A 168 -9.60 -18.21 -0.77
C HIS A 168 -10.85 -18.89 -1.31
N CYS A 169 -10.89 -20.21 -1.16
CA CYS A 169 -12.09 -21.02 -1.41
C CYS A 169 -12.77 -21.31 -0.06
N GLY A 170 -13.48 -20.30 0.47
CA GLY A 170 -14.46 -20.41 1.55
C GLY A 170 -15.72 -19.64 1.13
N ILE A 171 -16.81 -19.66 1.92
CA ILE A 171 -18.00 -18.83 1.62
C ILE A 171 -17.53 -17.36 1.54
N PRO A 172 -17.52 -16.73 0.37
CA PRO A 172 -17.06 -15.37 0.26
C PRO A 172 -18.06 -14.45 0.96
N THR A 173 -17.56 -13.49 1.72
CA THR A 173 -18.44 -12.44 2.25
C THR A 173 -18.95 -11.64 1.06
N ARG A 174 -20.28 -11.56 0.91
CA ARG A 174 -20.90 -10.78 -0.16
C ARG A 174 -20.61 -9.29 0.04
N LEU A 175 -20.35 -8.63 -1.08
CA LEU A 175 -20.15 -7.19 -1.19
C LEU A 175 -21.41 -6.40 -0.78
#